data_AF-A0A353M146-F1
#
_entry.id   AF-A0A353M146-F1
#
_cell.length_a   1.000
_cell.length_b   1.000
_cell.length_c   1.000
_cell.angle_alpha   90.00
_cell.angle_beta   90.00
_cell.angle_gamma   90.00
#
_symmetry.space_group_name_H-M   'P 1'
#
loop_
_entity.id
_entity.type
_entity.pdbx_description
1 polymer ?
#
loop_
_entity_poly.entity_id
_entity_poly.type
_entity_poly.pdbx_seq_one_letter_code
_entity_poly.pdbx_strand_id
1 'polypeptide(L)'
;MGKTDPLDALAIADFARAQKITTEPWRGAQFLALQRLTLHRLHVVNSIVREKAYALNNIYLKFSELAVINDREERPFSNRYSVTAEGVLTNFLTLEDIAESSLEELVDFVRDKGRNRFVDPEYTAKLLQKAARDSHRLDKVLYEPINLAIASSFNIIQALQQEIKIIDKGIEKQYKGLNANQFQCLLSIPGIGATFSSGILSEIGTITAFSSNDKLAKYAGLTWRIKQSGPYTADVTRMTKTGNKYLNSILATKLLNYFWETPQAS
;
A
#
# COMPACT_ATOMS: atom_id res chain seq x y z
N MET A 1 -12.62 -21.47 27.52
CA MET A 1 -14.07 -21.17 27.56
C MET A 1 -14.34 -19.97 26.68
N GLY A 2 -15.00 -20.17 25.55
CA GLY A 2 -15.31 -19.11 24.58
C GLY A 2 -16.57 -18.37 25.00
N LYS A 3 -16.47 -17.05 25.16
CA LYS A 3 -17.61 -16.14 25.42
C LYS A 3 -18.44 -15.96 24.15
N THR A 4 -19.28 -16.94 23.86
CA THR A 4 -20.19 -16.96 22.71
C THR A 4 -21.43 -17.80 23.05
N ASP A 5 -21.95 -17.67 24.27
CA ASP A 5 -23.16 -18.38 24.67
C ASP A 5 -24.41 -17.48 24.54
N PRO A 6 -25.55 -18.02 24.07
CA PRO A 6 -26.83 -17.29 23.99
C PRO A 6 -27.26 -16.67 25.33
N LEU A 7 -26.81 -17.24 26.44
CA LEU A 7 -27.02 -16.74 27.80
C LEU A 7 -26.35 -15.39 28.04
N ASP A 8 -25.15 -15.17 27.50
CA ASP A 8 -24.45 -13.87 27.60
C ASP A 8 -25.23 -12.79 26.85
N ALA A 9 -25.79 -13.12 25.68
CA ALA A 9 -26.59 -12.20 24.88
C ALA A 9 -27.90 -11.82 25.61
N LEU A 10 -28.57 -12.80 26.23
CA LEU A 10 -29.77 -12.56 27.04
C LEU A 10 -29.46 -11.68 28.26
N ALA A 11 -28.35 -11.96 28.95
CA ALA A 11 -27.92 -11.17 30.10
C ALA A 11 -27.62 -9.70 29.73
N ILE A 12 -26.98 -9.46 28.57
CA ILE A 12 -26.76 -8.10 28.06
C ILE A 12 -28.08 -7.40 27.74
N ALA A 13 -29.03 -8.12 27.09
CA ALA A 13 -30.34 -7.57 26.75
C ALA A 13 -31.16 -7.20 28.00
N ASP A 14 -31.15 -8.05 29.03
CA ASP A 14 -31.82 -7.78 30.30
C ASP A 14 -31.16 -6.64 31.08
N PHE A 15 -29.83 -6.52 31.02
CA PHE A 15 -29.10 -5.41 31.63
C PHE A 15 -29.44 -4.07 30.97
N ALA A 16 -29.56 -4.06 29.64
CA ALA A 16 -30.03 -2.91 28.87
C ALA A 16 -31.49 -2.56 29.19
N ARG A 17 -32.36 -3.57 29.24
CA ARG A 17 -33.79 -3.42 29.60
C ARG A 17 -33.99 -2.83 30.99
N ALA A 18 -33.15 -3.20 31.96
CA ALA A 18 -33.20 -2.68 33.32
C ALA A 18 -32.63 -1.26 33.47
N GLN A 19 -32.24 -0.58 32.37
CA GLN A 19 -31.61 0.75 32.35
C GLN A 19 -30.38 0.86 33.27
N LYS A 20 -29.69 -0.26 33.53
CA LYS A 20 -28.49 -0.31 34.38
C LYS A 20 -27.21 0.07 33.64
N ILE A 21 -27.31 0.54 32.40
CA ILE A 21 -26.16 0.94 31.58
C ILE A 21 -25.65 2.30 32.07
N THR A 22 -24.56 2.29 32.83
CA THR A 22 -23.84 3.49 33.29
C THR A 22 -22.62 3.75 32.40
N THR A 23 -22.83 3.93 31.09
CA THR A 23 -21.72 4.18 30.15
C THR A 23 -21.74 5.62 29.66
N GLU A 24 -20.56 6.23 29.64
CA GLU A 24 -20.32 7.51 28.98
C GLU A 24 -20.67 7.45 27.49
N PRO A 25 -21.00 8.59 26.83
CA PRO A 25 -21.25 8.65 25.40
C PRO A 25 -20.06 8.09 24.61
N TRP A 26 -20.22 6.87 24.08
CA TRP A 26 -19.21 6.26 23.24
C TRP A 26 -19.18 6.96 21.88
N ARG A 27 -18.01 7.40 21.44
CA ARG A 27 -17.78 8.05 20.13
C ARG A 27 -17.82 7.06 18.97
N GLY A 28 -18.68 6.04 19.05
CA GLY A 28 -18.73 4.94 18.10
C GLY A 28 -18.95 5.35 16.67
N ALA A 29 -19.85 6.30 16.44
CA ALA A 29 -20.10 6.82 15.10
C ALA A 29 -18.84 7.45 14.48
N GLN A 30 -18.02 8.16 15.28
CA GLN A 30 -16.78 8.78 14.81
C GLN A 30 -15.70 7.74 14.52
N PHE A 31 -15.55 6.72 15.38
CA PHE A 31 -14.63 5.61 15.14
C PHE A 31 -15.04 4.79 13.91
N LEU A 32 -16.33 4.50 13.75
CA LEU A 32 -16.87 3.82 12.58
C LEU A 32 -16.65 4.65 11.31
N ALA A 33 -16.89 5.96 11.34
CA ALA A 33 -16.62 6.84 10.21
C ALA A 33 -15.12 6.82 9.81
N LEU A 34 -14.23 6.92 10.80
CA LEU A 34 -12.79 6.81 10.57
C LEU A 34 -12.42 5.45 9.99
N GLN A 35 -13.00 4.36 10.52
CA GLN A 35 -12.79 2.99 10.05
C GLN A 35 -13.22 2.82 8.60
N ARG A 36 -14.39 3.37 8.22
CA ARG A 36 -14.86 3.28 6.83
C ARG A 36 -13.90 3.96 5.87
N LEU A 37 -13.37 5.12 6.23
CA LEU A 37 -12.39 5.85 5.42
C LEU A 37 -11.04 5.12 5.33
N THR A 38 -10.52 4.60 6.44
CA THR A 38 -9.22 3.89 6.47
C THR A 38 -9.30 2.58 5.68
N LEU A 39 -10.39 1.82 5.81
CA LEU A 39 -10.65 0.62 5.02
C LEU A 39 -10.84 0.93 3.53
N HIS A 40 -11.57 1.99 3.21
CA HIS A 40 -11.75 2.40 1.82
C HIS A 40 -10.42 2.84 1.19
N ARG A 41 -9.59 3.60 1.91
CA ARG A 41 -8.24 3.94 1.46
C ARG A 41 -7.40 2.70 1.15
N LEU A 42 -7.43 1.70 2.03
CA LEU A 42 -6.72 0.44 1.80
C LEU A 42 -7.24 -0.29 0.55
N HIS A 43 -8.55 -0.30 0.33
CA HIS A 43 -9.13 -0.85 -0.90
C HIS A 43 -8.57 -0.15 -2.15
N VAL A 44 -8.53 1.19 -2.16
CA VAL A 44 -8.01 1.97 -3.29
C VAL A 44 -6.52 1.71 -3.51
N VAL A 45 -5.71 1.66 -2.45
CA VAL A 45 -4.28 1.31 -2.53
C VAL A 45 -4.10 -0.08 -3.16
N ASN A 46 -4.87 -1.06 -2.73
CA ASN A 46 -4.82 -2.42 -3.31
C ASN A 46 -5.27 -2.43 -4.78
N SER A 47 -6.23 -1.58 -5.17
CA SER A 47 -6.60 -1.39 -6.57
C SER A 47 -5.43 -0.83 -7.40
N ILE A 48 -4.69 0.16 -6.89
CA ILE A 48 -3.49 0.66 -7.56
C ILE A 48 -2.44 -0.44 -7.74
N VAL A 49 -2.18 -1.24 -6.70
CA VAL A 49 -1.21 -2.33 -6.77
C VAL A 49 -1.62 -3.36 -7.83
N ARG A 50 -2.91 -3.73 -7.88
CA ARG A 50 -3.44 -4.64 -8.90
C ARG A 50 -3.32 -4.05 -10.31
N GLU A 51 -3.69 -2.80 -10.48
CA GLU A 51 -3.62 -2.13 -11.79
C GLU A 51 -2.18 -2.02 -12.27
N LYS A 52 -1.24 -1.69 -11.39
CA LYS A 52 0.19 -1.72 -11.70
C LYS A 52 0.65 -3.11 -12.13
N ALA A 53 0.28 -4.16 -11.39
CA ALA A 53 0.65 -5.52 -11.77
C ALA A 53 0.09 -5.92 -13.15
N TYR A 54 -1.15 -5.51 -13.46
CA TYR A 54 -1.74 -5.70 -14.78
C TYR A 54 -0.99 -4.91 -15.87
N ALA A 55 -0.76 -3.62 -15.64
CA ALA A 55 -0.03 -2.74 -16.57
C ALA A 55 1.38 -3.26 -16.85
N LEU A 56 2.08 -3.80 -15.84
CA LEU A 56 3.43 -4.34 -15.98
C LEU A 56 3.49 -5.46 -17.02
N ASN A 57 2.45 -6.28 -17.14
CA ASN A 57 2.40 -7.32 -18.18
C ASN A 57 2.36 -6.71 -19.58
N ASN A 58 1.53 -5.68 -19.78
CA ASN A 58 1.46 -4.97 -21.07
C ASN A 58 2.76 -4.20 -21.37
N ILE A 59 3.38 -3.59 -20.35
CA ILE A 59 4.69 -2.96 -20.47
C ILE A 59 5.75 -3.99 -20.84
N TYR A 60 5.74 -5.18 -20.24
CA TYR A 60 6.68 -6.25 -20.59
C TYR A 60 6.53 -6.70 -22.04
N LEU A 61 5.29 -6.80 -22.54
CA LEU A 61 5.05 -7.12 -23.95
C LEU A 61 5.58 -6.03 -24.89
N LYS A 62 5.38 -4.75 -24.56
CA LYS A 62 5.81 -3.63 -25.41
C LYS A 62 7.31 -3.32 -25.29
N PHE A 63 7.85 -3.40 -24.08
CA PHE A 63 9.19 -2.95 -23.70
C PHE A 63 9.74 -3.84 -22.57
N SER A 64 10.18 -5.05 -22.95
CA SER A 64 10.59 -6.11 -22.02
C SER A 64 11.70 -5.70 -21.07
N GLU A 65 12.74 -5.00 -21.56
CA GLU A 65 13.86 -4.58 -20.72
C GLU A 65 13.43 -3.56 -19.66
N LEU A 66 12.61 -2.57 -20.03
CA LEU A 66 12.11 -1.60 -19.06
C LEU A 66 11.29 -2.25 -17.92
N ALA A 67 10.61 -3.36 -18.22
CA ALA A 67 9.85 -4.12 -17.24
C ALA A 67 10.73 -4.98 -16.31
N VAL A 68 11.91 -5.42 -16.76
CA VAL A 68 12.77 -6.37 -16.04
C VAL A 68 13.93 -5.68 -15.32
N ILE A 69 14.49 -4.59 -15.85
CA ILE A 69 15.65 -3.90 -15.27
C ILE A 69 15.33 -3.46 -13.83
N ASN A 70 16.00 -4.09 -12.87
CA ASN A 70 15.91 -3.79 -11.44
C ASN A 70 17.19 -3.13 -10.90
N ASP A 71 18.29 -3.18 -11.65
CA ASP A 71 19.53 -2.50 -11.28
C ASP A 71 19.31 -0.99 -11.25
N ARG A 72 19.82 -0.32 -10.21
CA ARG A 72 19.68 1.11 -10.03
C ARG A 72 20.53 1.91 -11.00
N GLU A 73 21.66 1.38 -11.43
CA GLU A 73 22.59 2.07 -12.34
C GLU A 73 22.15 1.93 -13.79
N GLU A 74 21.49 0.82 -14.15
CA GLU A 74 21.09 0.54 -15.53
C GLU A 74 19.65 0.97 -15.86
N ARG A 75 18.82 1.30 -14.86
CA ARG A 75 17.43 1.72 -15.10
C ARG A 75 17.35 3.18 -15.58
N PRO A 76 16.63 3.47 -16.68
CA PRO A 76 16.43 4.86 -17.13
C PRO A 76 15.63 5.70 -16.13
N PHE A 77 14.71 5.08 -15.38
CA PHE A 77 13.81 5.79 -14.47
C PHE A 77 13.83 5.17 -13.07
N SER A 78 13.75 6.01 -12.04
CA SER A 78 13.63 5.56 -10.65
C SER A 78 12.32 4.84 -10.35
N ASN A 79 11.27 5.13 -11.14
CA ASN A 79 9.94 4.55 -11.04
C ASN A 79 9.36 4.30 -12.45
N ARG A 80 8.96 3.05 -12.72
CA ARG A 80 8.33 2.60 -13.98
C ARG A 80 6.97 3.23 -14.26
N TYR A 81 6.33 3.82 -13.23
CA TYR A 81 5.06 4.52 -13.32
C TYR A 81 5.23 6.04 -13.16
N SER A 82 6.39 6.58 -13.53
CA SER A 82 6.63 8.02 -13.56
C SER A 82 6.01 8.65 -14.81
N VAL A 83 5.81 9.98 -14.78
CA VAL A 83 5.31 10.76 -15.93
C VAL A 83 6.21 10.59 -17.15
N THR A 84 7.54 10.51 -16.95
CA THR A 84 8.49 10.25 -18.03
C THR A 84 8.34 8.85 -18.59
N ALA A 85 8.22 7.83 -17.74
CA ALA A 85 8.02 6.45 -18.18
C ALA A 85 6.70 6.27 -18.94
N GLU A 86 5.61 6.87 -18.45
CA GLU A 86 4.32 6.94 -19.15
C GLU A 86 4.48 7.60 -20.52
N GLY A 87 5.17 8.74 -20.57
CA GLY A 87 5.45 9.43 -21.81
C GLY A 87 6.19 8.55 -22.80
N VAL A 88 7.27 7.88 -22.39
CA VAL A 88 8.00 6.96 -23.29
C VAL A 88 7.06 5.87 -23.79
N LEU A 89 6.31 5.24 -22.88
CA LEU A 89 5.48 4.11 -23.19
C LEU A 89 4.25 4.46 -24.04
N THR A 90 3.86 5.73 -24.14
CA THR A 90 2.65 6.16 -24.86
C THR A 90 2.92 7.02 -26.08
N ASN A 91 3.98 7.83 -26.08
CA ASN A 91 4.35 8.72 -27.19
C ASN A 91 5.13 8.01 -28.30
N PHE A 92 5.93 7.01 -27.95
CA PHE A 92 6.64 6.18 -28.95
C PHE A 92 5.81 4.93 -29.21
N LEU A 93 5.43 4.69 -30.46
CA LEU A 93 4.55 3.56 -30.79
C LEU A 93 5.34 2.25 -30.76
N THR A 94 6.54 2.27 -31.34
CA THR A 94 7.41 1.10 -31.48
C THR A 94 8.73 1.27 -30.72
N LEU A 95 9.44 0.17 -30.49
CA LEU A 95 10.78 0.21 -29.89
C LEU A 95 11.83 0.75 -30.87
N GLU A 96 11.59 0.56 -32.17
CA GLU A 96 12.39 1.14 -33.24
C GLU A 96 12.38 2.66 -33.18
N ASP A 97 11.20 3.27 -32.97
CA ASP A 97 11.08 4.73 -32.84
C ASP A 97 12.04 5.26 -31.75
N ILE A 98 12.19 4.53 -30.64
CA ILE A 98 13.10 4.90 -29.54
C ILE A 98 14.56 4.60 -29.90
N ALA A 99 14.84 3.44 -30.49
CA ALA A 99 16.20 3.00 -30.80
C ALA A 99 16.87 3.83 -31.91
N GLU A 100 16.07 4.36 -32.83
CA GLU A 100 16.48 5.15 -34.00
C GLU A 100 16.39 6.67 -33.79
N SER A 101 15.64 7.13 -32.76
CA SER A 101 15.60 8.55 -32.38
C SER A 101 17.01 9.08 -32.11
N SER A 102 17.26 10.34 -32.48
CA SER A 102 18.53 10.98 -32.15
C SER A 102 18.71 11.12 -30.64
N LEU A 103 19.97 11.18 -30.18
CA LEU A 103 20.24 11.33 -28.76
C LEU A 103 19.72 12.68 -28.25
N GLU A 104 19.84 13.73 -29.08
CA GLU A 104 19.34 15.07 -28.79
C GLU A 104 17.82 15.07 -28.56
N GLU A 105 17.04 14.45 -29.45
CA GLU A 105 15.58 14.36 -29.32
C GLU A 105 15.15 13.63 -28.04
N LEU A 106 15.83 12.52 -27.70
CA LEU A 106 15.51 11.77 -26.48
C LEU A 106 15.90 12.54 -25.22
N VAL A 107 17.01 13.28 -25.24
CA VAL A 107 17.41 14.15 -24.14
C VAL A 107 16.38 15.24 -23.92
N ASP A 108 15.93 15.90 -24.99
CA ASP A 108 14.91 16.95 -24.91
C ASP A 108 13.57 16.38 -24.42
N PHE A 109 13.18 15.20 -24.89
CA PHE A 109 12.00 14.49 -24.40
C PHE A 109 12.08 14.18 -22.90
N VAL A 110 13.20 13.63 -22.44
CA VAL A 110 13.42 13.29 -21.02
C VAL A 110 13.44 14.55 -20.15
N ARG A 111 14.03 15.64 -20.63
CA ARG A 111 14.07 16.95 -19.95
C ARG A 111 12.67 17.56 -19.82
N ASP A 112 11.89 17.57 -20.89
CA ASP A 112 10.53 18.08 -20.90
C ASP A 112 9.63 17.30 -19.92
N LYS A 113 9.52 15.97 -20.11
CA LYS A 113 8.67 15.12 -19.27
C LYS A 113 9.17 15.03 -17.82
N GLY A 114 10.49 15.06 -17.64
CA GLY A 114 11.14 15.08 -16.33
C GLY A 114 11.12 16.43 -15.61
N ARG A 115 10.71 17.50 -16.30
CA ARG A 115 10.78 18.90 -15.82
C ARG A 115 12.18 19.28 -15.32
N ASN A 116 13.22 18.89 -16.07
CA ASN A 116 14.63 19.14 -15.76
C ASN A 116 15.12 18.62 -14.39
N ARG A 117 14.53 17.52 -13.90
CA ARG A 117 14.93 16.91 -12.60
C ARG A 117 15.94 15.77 -12.72
N PHE A 118 16.28 15.35 -13.93
CA PHE A 118 17.29 14.32 -14.15
C PHE A 118 18.68 14.92 -13.95
N VAL A 119 19.51 14.26 -13.15
CA VAL A 119 20.90 14.68 -12.89
C VAL A 119 21.73 14.61 -14.17
N ASP A 120 21.56 13.52 -14.93
CA ASP A 120 22.18 13.33 -16.23
C ASP A 120 21.13 12.84 -17.25
N PRO A 121 20.48 13.78 -17.97
CA PRO A 121 19.51 13.45 -19.01
C PRO A 121 20.13 12.70 -20.19
N GLU A 122 21.42 12.93 -20.49
CA GLU A 122 22.10 12.30 -21.62
C GLU A 122 22.38 10.83 -21.33
N TYR A 123 22.86 10.52 -20.13
CA TYR A 123 23.01 9.14 -19.67
C TYR A 123 21.66 8.41 -19.63
N THR A 124 20.61 9.09 -19.16
CA THR A 124 19.24 8.54 -19.13
C THR A 124 18.75 8.18 -20.54
N ALA A 125 18.96 9.07 -21.52
CA ALA A 125 18.60 8.82 -22.91
C ALA A 125 19.40 7.66 -23.53
N LYS A 126 20.70 7.54 -23.22
CA LYS A 126 21.54 6.40 -23.64
C LYS A 126 21.03 5.08 -23.07
N LEU A 127 20.69 5.04 -21.78
CA LEU A 127 20.09 3.86 -21.15
C LEU A 127 18.76 3.50 -21.80
N LEU A 128 17.94 4.49 -22.15
CA LEU A 128 16.65 4.26 -22.80
C LEU A 128 16.82 3.64 -24.19
N GLN A 129 17.72 4.18 -25.02
CA GLN A 129 18.04 3.60 -26.33
C GLN A 129 18.59 2.18 -26.20
N LYS A 130 19.52 1.96 -25.26
CA LYS A 130 20.08 0.63 -24.99
C LYS A 130 18.96 -0.35 -24.65
N ALA A 131 18.12 -0.02 -23.68
CA ALA A 131 17.00 -0.86 -23.26
C ALA A 131 16.03 -1.14 -24.42
N ALA A 132 15.76 -0.15 -25.28
CA ALA A 132 14.90 -0.34 -26.45
C ALA A 132 15.50 -1.32 -27.47
N ARG A 133 16.83 -1.24 -27.71
CA ARG A 133 17.55 -2.18 -28.60
C ARG A 133 17.59 -3.60 -28.06
N ASP A 134 17.73 -3.73 -26.74
CA ASP A 134 17.84 -5.02 -26.05
C ASP A 134 16.46 -5.67 -25.82
N SER A 135 15.36 -4.94 -26.05
CA SER A 135 14.00 -5.45 -25.88
C SER A 135 13.52 -6.31 -27.04
N HIS A 136 12.60 -7.24 -26.74
CA HIS A 136 11.96 -8.07 -27.75
C HIS A 136 11.00 -7.26 -28.62
N ARG A 137 11.08 -7.45 -29.93
CA ARG A 137 10.19 -6.81 -30.91
C ARG A 137 8.85 -7.51 -30.97
N LEU A 138 7.80 -6.72 -31.14
CA LEU A 138 6.43 -7.20 -31.28
C LEU A 138 5.98 -7.20 -32.74
N ASP A 139 4.97 -8.01 -33.05
CA ASP A 139 4.27 -7.89 -34.32
C ASP A 139 3.60 -6.51 -34.44
N LYS A 140 3.64 -5.92 -35.64
CA LYS A 140 3.14 -4.57 -35.88
C LYS A 140 1.68 -4.38 -35.46
N VAL A 141 0.84 -5.41 -35.63
CA VAL A 141 -0.58 -5.35 -35.29
C VAL A 141 -0.82 -5.22 -33.78
N LEU A 142 0.17 -5.58 -32.94
CA LEU A 142 0.03 -5.57 -31.50
C LEU A 142 0.41 -4.23 -30.84
N TYR A 143 1.17 -3.35 -31.50
CA TYR A 143 1.65 -2.12 -30.87
C TYR A 143 0.52 -1.16 -30.49
N GLU A 144 -0.41 -0.86 -31.39
CA GLU A 144 -1.53 0.05 -31.12
C GLU A 144 -2.43 -0.40 -29.95
N PRO A 145 -2.97 -1.64 -29.93
CA PRO A 145 -3.85 -2.07 -28.84
C PRO A 145 -3.12 -2.14 -27.50
N ILE A 146 -1.85 -2.55 -27.47
CA ILE A 146 -1.07 -2.58 -26.22
C ILE A 146 -0.75 -1.17 -25.75
N ASN A 147 -0.41 -0.24 -26.67
CA ASN A 147 -0.21 1.16 -26.33
C ASN A 147 -1.45 1.77 -25.69
N LEU A 148 -2.62 1.52 -26.28
CA LEU A 148 -3.91 1.96 -25.74
C LEU A 148 -4.19 1.36 -24.36
N ALA A 149 -3.93 0.06 -24.17
CA ALA A 149 -4.10 -0.62 -22.89
C ALA A 149 -3.19 -0.02 -21.81
N ILE A 150 -1.91 0.22 -22.12
CA ILE A 150 -0.96 0.87 -21.21
C ILE A 150 -1.44 2.28 -20.84
N ALA A 151 -1.80 3.10 -21.82
CA ALA A 151 -2.31 4.46 -21.58
C ALA A 151 -3.57 4.45 -20.68
N SER A 152 -4.50 3.53 -20.93
CA SER A 152 -5.69 3.34 -20.10
C SER A 152 -5.33 2.99 -18.65
N SER A 153 -4.40 2.05 -18.43
CA SER A 153 -3.94 1.69 -17.08
C SER A 153 -3.28 2.87 -16.37
N PHE A 154 -2.47 3.67 -17.06
CA PHE A 154 -1.89 4.89 -16.49
C PHE A 154 -2.97 5.89 -16.03
N ASN A 155 -3.99 6.12 -16.86
CA ASN A 155 -5.12 6.98 -16.49
C ASN A 155 -5.85 6.48 -15.23
N ILE A 156 -6.11 5.17 -15.12
CA ILE A 156 -6.73 4.56 -13.94
C ILE A 156 -5.83 4.74 -12.71
N ILE A 157 -4.52 4.46 -12.83
CA ILE A 157 -3.57 4.63 -11.74
C ILE A 157 -3.55 6.09 -11.27
N GLN A 158 -3.51 7.06 -12.18
CA GLN A 158 -3.52 8.47 -11.84
C GLN A 158 -4.82 8.89 -11.14
N ALA A 159 -5.98 8.45 -11.63
CA ALA A 159 -7.28 8.72 -11.00
C ALA A 159 -7.33 8.16 -9.57
N LEU A 160 -6.95 6.89 -9.38
CA LEU A 160 -6.91 6.26 -8.05
C LEU A 160 -5.93 6.98 -7.11
N GLN A 161 -4.79 7.46 -7.61
CA GLN A 161 -3.84 8.25 -6.79
C GLN A 161 -4.43 9.60 -6.37
N GLN A 162 -5.23 10.24 -7.21
CA GLN A 162 -5.94 11.48 -6.86
C GLN A 162 -7.01 11.20 -5.80
N GLU A 163 -7.77 10.12 -5.94
CA GLU A 163 -8.76 9.69 -4.95
C GLU A 163 -8.14 9.42 -3.58
N ILE A 164 -6.95 8.80 -3.52
CA ILE A 164 -6.23 8.63 -2.25
C ILE A 164 -6.00 9.97 -1.54
N LYS A 165 -5.62 11.03 -2.27
CA LYS A 165 -5.39 12.35 -1.67
C LYS A 165 -6.68 12.96 -1.11
N ILE A 166 -7.81 12.71 -1.76
CA ILE A 166 -9.13 13.16 -1.30
C ILE A 166 -9.51 12.41 -0.02
N ILE A 167 -9.33 11.09 -0.02
CA ILE A 167 -9.60 10.23 1.15
C ILE A 167 -8.69 10.59 2.31
N ASP A 168 -7.40 10.84 2.07
CA ASP A 168 -6.43 11.26 3.10
C ASP A 168 -6.87 12.56 3.78
N LYS A 169 -7.34 13.56 3.02
CA LYS A 169 -7.94 14.78 3.58
C LYS A 169 -9.21 14.49 4.40
N GLY A 170 -10.01 13.51 3.99
CA GLY A 170 -11.19 13.05 4.74
C GLY A 170 -10.82 12.42 6.09
N ILE A 171 -9.79 11.56 6.09
CA ILE A 171 -9.24 10.93 7.30
C ILE A 171 -8.69 12.02 8.24
N GLU A 172 -7.96 12.99 7.69
CA GLU A 172 -7.42 14.12 8.47
C GLU A 172 -8.48 14.94 9.20
N LYS A 173 -9.63 15.17 8.57
CA LYS A 173 -10.75 15.86 9.19
C LYS A 173 -11.36 15.05 10.34
N GLN A 174 -11.46 13.73 10.18
CA GLN A 174 -12.12 12.88 11.18
C GLN A 174 -11.27 12.66 12.43
N TYR A 175 -9.95 12.48 12.31
CA TYR A 175 -9.14 12.23 13.51
C TYR A 175 -8.93 13.48 14.37
N LYS A 176 -9.00 14.70 13.81
CA LYS A 176 -8.89 15.96 14.59
C LYS A 176 -9.95 16.06 15.71
N GLY A 177 -11.08 15.36 15.57
CA GLY A 177 -12.12 15.26 16.59
C GLY A 177 -11.98 14.07 17.55
N LEU A 178 -10.98 13.20 17.38
CA LEU A 178 -10.77 11.96 18.14
C LEU A 178 -9.58 12.08 19.10
N ASN A 179 -9.58 11.25 20.17
CA ASN A 179 -8.63 11.25 21.29
C ASN A 179 -7.20 11.67 20.93
N ALA A 180 -6.88 12.96 21.11
CA ALA A 180 -5.62 13.55 20.65
C ALA A 180 -4.40 12.84 21.25
N ASN A 181 -4.42 12.49 22.54
CA ASN A 181 -3.27 11.90 23.22
C ASN A 181 -2.86 10.53 22.62
N GLN A 182 -3.82 9.64 22.37
CA GLN A 182 -3.52 8.30 21.80
C GLN A 182 -2.97 8.41 20.38
N PHE A 183 -3.50 9.37 19.61
CA PHE A 183 -3.00 9.63 18.26
C PHE A 183 -1.58 10.21 18.26
N GLN A 184 -1.29 11.16 19.16
CA GLN A 184 0.06 11.72 19.32
C GLN A 184 1.08 10.66 19.73
N CYS A 185 0.71 9.74 20.64
CA CYS A 185 1.57 8.62 21.00
C CYS A 185 1.88 7.69 19.82
N LEU A 186 0.94 7.50 18.89
CA LEU A 186 1.20 6.69 17.68
C LEU A 186 2.07 7.45 16.68
N LEU A 187 1.85 8.76 16.52
CA LEU A 187 2.67 9.61 15.64
C LEU A 187 4.11 9.75 16.12
N SER A 188 4.38 9.64 17.43
CA SER A 188 5.76 9.71 17.94
C SER A 188 6.61 8.49 17.57
N ILE A 189 6.00 7.42 17.04
CA ILE A 189 6.72 6.22 16.61
C ILE A 189 7.31 6.48 15.21
N PRO A 190 8.64 6.42 15.03
CA PRO A 190 9.26 6.59 13.72
C PRO A 190 8.66 5.64 12.69
N GLY A 191 8.27 6.19 11.53
CA GLY A 191 7.64 5.43 10.45
C GLY A 191 6.12 5.21 10.59
N ILE A 192 5.48 5.60 11.68
CA ILE A 192 4.01 5.57 11.82
C ILE A 192 3.44 6.97 11.61
N GLY A 193 2.89 7.20 10.41
CA GLY A 193 2.24 8.46 10.05
C GLY A 193 0.74 8.51 10.36
N ALA A 194 0.12 9.67 10.14
CA ALA A 194 -1.28 9.95 10.44
C ALA A 194 -2.27 8.91 9.87
N THR A 195 -2.03 8.41 8.66
CA THR A 195 -2.87 7.38 8.05
C THR A 195 -2.84 6.06 8.83
N PHE A 196 -1.66 5.60 9.23
CA PHE A 196 -1.50 4.35 9.97
C PHE A 196 -2.02 4.49 11.39
N SER A 197 -1.71 5.61 12.05
CA SER A 197 -2.27 5.95 13.36
C SER A 197 -3.80 5.96 13.32
N SER A 198 -4.39 6.58 12.30
CA SER A 198 -5.85 6.60 12.10
C SER A 198 -6.42 5.20 11.89
N GLY A 199 -5.76 4.37 11.06
CA GLY A 199 -6.14 2.98 10.85
C GLY A 199 -6.13 2.16 12.13
N ILE A 200 -5.03 2.22 12.89
CA ILE A 200 -4.89 1.53 14.18
C ILE A 200 -5.99 1.98 15.15
N LEU A 201 -6.14 3.29 15.37
CA LEU A 201 -7.18 3.82 16.26
C LEU A 201 -8.59 3.46 15.83
N SER A 202 -8.87 3.44 14.52
CA SER A 202 -10.19 3.07 14.02
C SER A 202 -10.57 1.62 14.31
N GLU A 203 -9.58 0.72 14.37
CA GLU A 203 -9.80 -0.71 14.61
C GLU A 203 -9.76 -1.10 16.10
N ILE A 204 -8.97 -0.39 16.91
CA ILE A 204 -8.90 -0.63 18.37
C ILE A 204 -9.93 0.20 19.15
N GLY A 205 -10.37 1.33 18.60
CA GLY A 205 -11.18 2.35 19.27
C GLY A 205 -10.39 3.09 20.35
N THR A 206 -10.07 2.41 21.44
CA THR A 206 -9.26 2.98 22.52
C THR A 206 -8.38 1.94 23.18
N ILE A 207 -7.16 2.32 23.56
CA ILE A 207 -6.21 1.40 24.18
C ILE A 207 -6.71 0.85 25.53
N THR A 208 -7.53 1.63 26.25
CA THR A 208 -8.10 1.23 27.55
C THR A 208 -9.14 0.11 27.45
N ALA A 209 -9.59 -0.23 26.23
CA ALA A 209 -10.46 -1.37 26.00
C ALA A 209 -9.75 -2.72 26.26
N PHE A 210 -8.41 -2.72 26.30
CA PHE A 210 -7.61 -3.92 26.51
C PHE A 210 -6.97 -3.89 27.89
N SER A 211 -7.20 -4.94 28.68
CA SER A 211 -6.63 -5.05 30.03
C SER A 211 -5.17 -5.50 30.06
N SER A 212 -4.61 -5.92 28.92
CA SER A 212 -3.20 -6.30 28.78
C SER A 212 -2.75 -6.29 27.32
N ASN A 213 -1.44 -6.17 27.11
CA ASN A 213 -0.83 -6.21 25.77
C ASN A 213 -1.11 -7.53 25.05
N ASP A 214 -1.12 -8.66 25.76
CA ASP A 214 -1.43 -9.97 25.19
C ASP A 214 -2.85 -10.04 24.59
N LYS A 215 -3.82 -9.37 25.22
CA LYS A 215 -5.19 -9.31 24.71
C LYS A 215 -5.27 -8.47 23.45
N LEU A 216 -4.53 -7.36 23.39
CA LEU A 216 -4.42 -6.56 22.17
C LEU A 216 -3.72 -7.34 21.05
N ALA A 217 -2.61 -8.03 21.35
CA ALA A 217 -1.91 -8.87 20.38
C ALA A 217 -2.82 -9.98 19.85
N LYS A 218 -3.60 -10.63 20.72
CA LYS A 218 -4.61 -11.62 20.32
C LYS A 218 -5.70 -11.02 19.45
N TYR A 219 -6.20 -9.83 19.78
CA TYR A 219 -7.19 -9.12 18.96
C TYR A 219 -6.63 -8.74 17.58
N ALA A 220 -5.39 -8.27 17.52
CA ALA A 220 -4.67 -7.98 16.28
C ALA A 220 -4.22 -9.23 15.51
N GLY A 221 -4.47 -10.44 16.02
CA GLY A 221 -4.04 -11.70 15.40
C GLY A 221 -2.53 -11.95 15.43
N LEU A 222 -1.78 -11.24 16.27
CA LEU A 222 -0.34 -11.38 16.48
C LEU A 222 -0.05 -12.44 17.57
N THR A 223 -0.57 -13.66 17.39
CA THR A 223 -0.35 -14.76 18.34
C THR A 223 0.01 -16.03 17.61
N TRP A 224 0.81 -16.89 18.25
CA TRP A 224 1.28 -18.14 17.68
C TRP A 224 0.50 -19.34 18.23
N ARG A 225 0.30 -20.37 17.40
CA ARG A 225 -0.38 -21.59 17.81
C ARG A 225 0.53 -22.39 18.73
N ILE A 226 0.11 -22.66 19.95
CA ILE A 226 0.86 -23.56 20.82
C ILE A 226 0.65 -25.00 20.32
N LYS A 227 1.73 -25.69 19.92
CA LYS A 227 1.69 -27.13 19.59
C LYS A 227 2.44 -27.89 20.68
N GLN A 228 1.67 -28.54 21.56
CA GLN A 228 2.18 -29.40 22.62
C GLN A 228 1.80 -30.86 22.35
N SER A 229 2.77 -31.75 22.48
CA SER A 229 2.57 -33.20 22.45
C SER A 229 3.29 -33.82 23.65
N GLY A 230 2.53 -34.19 24.69
CA GLY A 230 3.09 -34.63 25.96
C GLY A 230 3.95 -33.53 26.61
N PRO A 231 5.19 -33.82 27.07
CA PRO A 231 6.07 -32.82 27.67
C PRO A 231 6.75 -31.90 26.65
N TYR A 232 6.64 -32.19 25.35
CA TYR A 232 7.29 -31.41 24.29
C TYR A 232 6.42 -30.24 23.84
N THR A 233 7.01 -29.05 23.81
CA THR A 233 6.42 -27.83 23.23
C THR A 233 7.26 -27.43 22.03
N ALA A 234 6.64 -27.23 20.87
CA ALA A 234 7.37 -26.87 19.65
C ALA A 234 7.81 -25.40 19.67
N ASP A 235 9.09 -25.14 19.39
CA ASP A 235 9.67 -23.78 19.36
C ASP A 235 9.19 -22.94 18.16
N VAL A 236 8.96 -23.59 17.02
CA VAL A 236 8.49 -22.93 15.79
C VAL A 236 7.05 -23.32 15.52
N THR A 237 6.15 -22.35 15.61
CA THR A 237 4.72 -22.57 15.41
C THR A 237 4.13 -21.55 14.45
N ARG A 238 3.05 -21.94 13.77
CA ARG A 238 2.38 -21.04 12.82
C ARG A 238 1.58 -19.98 13.57
N MET A 239 1.58 -18.75 13.06
CA MET A 239 0.70 -17.68 13.54
C MET A 239 -0.78 -18.12 13.45
N THR A 240 -1.58 -17.73 14.43
CA THR A 240 -3.03 -17.97 14.43
C THR A 240 -3.67 -17.13 13.32
N LYS A 241 -4.71 -17.67 12.66
CA LYS A 241 -5.46 -16.97 11.60
C LYS A 241 -6.70 -16.25 12.13
N THR A 242 -6.73 -15.99 13.43
CA THR A 242 -7.87 -15.43 14.17
C THR A 242 -7.53 -14.02 14.63
N GLY A 243 -8.48 -13.09 14.54
CA GLY A 243 -8.28 -11.69 14.93
C GLY A 243 -8.64 -10.72 13.80
N ASN A 244 -8.40 -9.44 14.05
CA ASN A 244 -8.66 -8.37 13.10
C ASN A 244 -7.61 -8.37 11.98
N LYS A 245 -7.99 -8.88 10.81
CA LYS A 245 -7.12 -9.01 9.64
C LYS A 245 -6.57 -7.66 9.15
N TYR A 246 -7.35 -6.59 9.26
CA TYR A 246 -6.93 -5.25 8.83
C TYR A 246 -5.87 -4.69 9.76
N LEU A 247 -6.11 -4.77 11.07
CA LEU A 247 -5.12 -4.38 12.08
C LEU A 247 -3.83 -5.21 11.95
N ASN A 248 -3.97 -6.53 11.73
CA ASN A 248 -2.82 -7.42 11.47
C ASN A 248 -2.04 -6.97 10.23
N SER A 249 -2.72 -6.72 9.12
CA SER A 249 -2.10 -6.28 7.87
C SER A 249 -1.35 -4.96 8.05
N ILE A 250 -1.96 -3.97 8.73
CA ILE A 250 -1.33 -2.68 9.01
C ILE A 250 -0.04 -2.86 9.80
N LEU A 251 -0.08 -3.66 10.87
CA LEU A 251 1.08 -3.91 11.74
C LEU A 251 2.15 -4.72 11.02
N ALA A 252 1.78 -5.78 10.28
CA ALA A 252 2.72 -6.62 9.54
C ALA A 252 3.44 -5.86 8.42
N THR A 253 2.73 -5.03 7.64
CA THR A 253 3.35 -4.19 6.60
C THR A 253 4.40 -3.24 7.18
N LYS A 254 4.18 -2.70 8.39
CA LYS A 254 5.16 -1.82 9.03
C LYS A 254 6.32 -2.55 9.69
N LEU A 255 6.07 -3.70 10.32
CA LEU A 255 7.15 -4.55 10.84
C LEU A 255 8.11 -4.96 9.73
N LEU A 256 7.59 -5.37 8.56
CA LEU A 256 8.42 -5.64 7.39
C LEU A 256 9.26 -4.42 7.01
N ASN A 257 8.67 -3.24 6.81
CA ASN A 257 9.49 -2.08 6.45
C ASN A 257 10.54 -1.71 7.51
N TYR A 258 10.20 -1.82 8.81
CA TYR A 258 11.14 -1.52 9.89
C TYR A 258 12.34 -2.48 9.90
N PHE A 259 12.12 -3.79 9.79
CA PHE A 259 13.21 -4.78 9.83
C PHE A 259 14.11 -4.77 8.59
N TRP A 260 13.61 -4.32 7.45
CA TRP A 260 14.36 -4.27 6.20
C TRP A 260 15.04 -2.90 5.94
N GLU A 261 14.56 -1.82 6.56
CA GLU A 261 15.15 -0.46 6.43
C GLU A 261 16.15 -0.11 7.54
N THR A 262 16.16 -0.81 8.69
CA THR A 262 17.25 -0.69 9.66
C THR A 262 18.44 -1.53 9.19
N PRO A 263 19.63 -0.96 8.93
CA PRO A 263 20.85 -1.74 8.83
C PRO A 263 20.96 -2.57 10.11
N GLN A 264 21.22 -3.87 9.99
CA GLN A 264 21.58 -4.66 11.15
C GLN A 264 22.82 -4.02 11.77
N ALA A 265 22.64 -3.34 12.90
CA ALA A 265 23.75 -2.87 13.71
C ALA A 265 24.37 -4.10 14.36
N SER A 266 25.42 -4.61 13.73
CA SER A 266 26.40 -5.55 14.29
C SER A 266 27.75 -5.27 13.66
#